data_AF-A0A959L9R4-F1
#
_entry.id   AF-A0A959L9R4-F1
#
_cell.length_a   1.000
_cell.length_b   1.000
_cell.length_c   1.000
_cell.angle_alpha   90.00
_cell.angle_beta   90.00
_cell.angle_gamma   90.00
#
_symmetry.space_group_name_H-M   'P 1'
#
loop_
_entity.id
_entity.type
_entity.pdbx_description
1 polymer ?
#
loop_
_entity_poly.entity_id
_entity_poly.type
_entity_poly.pdbx_seq_one_letter_code
_entity_poly.pdbx_strand_id
1 'polypeptide(L)' 'MNSLGYLKEDLLHYIWKSKSFDLSDLSTDKGETLVIQNFGFHNGNSGPDFIDAKIEIEGTRWAG' A
#
# COMPACT_ATOMS: atom_id res chain seq x y z
N MET A 1 15.21 6.79 22.06
CA MET A 1 14.49 7.51 20.99
C MET A 1 14.86 6.86 19.66
N ASN A 2 14.11 5.85 19.22
CA ASN A 2 14.34 5.22 17.90
C ASN A 2 13.54 5.99 16.85
N SER A 3 14.10 7.10 16.37
CA SER A 3 13.52 7.98 15.35
C SER A 3 13.67 7.43 13.91
N LEU A 4 14.33 6.29 13.72
CA LEU A 4 14.67 5.75 12.39
C LEU A 4 13.55 4.91 11.73
N GLY A 5 12.52 4.49 12.47
CA GLY A 5 11.39 3.72 11.93
C GLY A 5 10.34 4.61 11.25
N TYR A 6 9.95 5.71 11.89
CA TYR A 6 8.86 6.58 11.44
C TYR A 6 9.09 7.21 10.06
N LEU A 7 10.30 7.69 9.76
CA LEU A 7 10.58 8.29 8.44
C LEU A 7 10.42 7.28 7.29
N LYS A 8 10.67 5.99 7.54
CA LYS A 8 10.49 4.95 6.52
C LYS A 8 9.01 4.68 6.27
N GLU A 9 8.22 4.58 7.33
CA GLU A 9 6.78 4.33 7.23
C GLU A 9 6.04 5.54 6.64
N ASP A 10 6.32 6.75 7.13
CA ASP A 10 5.75 7.99 6.58
C ASP A 10 6.05 8.15 5.09
N LEU A 11 7.25 7.75 4.65
CA LEU A 11 7.61 7.74 3.24
C LEU A 11 6.79 6.71 2.44
N LEU A 12 6.57 5.51 2.97
CA LEU A 12 5.73 4.50 2.33
C LEU A 12 4.28 4.98 2.21
N HIS A 13 3.73 5.56 3.28
CA HIS A 13 2.39 6.18 3.25
C HIS A 13 2.33 7.30 2.21
N TYR A 14 3.36 8.14 2.14
CA TYR A 14 3.43 9.20 1.14
C TYR A 14 3.47 8.64 -0.28
N ILE A 15 4.34 7.66 -0.58
CA ILE A 15 4.47 7.04 -1.90
C ILE A 15 3.13 6.42 -2.33
N TRP A 16 2.48 5.69 -1.43
CA TRP A 16 1.18 5.07 -1.69
C TRP A 16 0.08 6.12 -1.92
N LYS A 17 -0.08 7.07 -0.99
CA LYS A 17 -1.10 8.14 -1.06
C LYS A 17 -0.94 9.00 -2.31
N SER A 18 0.29 9.33 -2.67
CA SER A 18 0.59 10.14 -3.85
C SER A 18 0.61 9.33 -5.15
N LYS A 19 0.54 7.99 -5.06
CA LYS A 19 0.68 7.07 -6.19
C LYS A 19 2.00 7.29 -6.95
N SER A 20 3.06 7.62 -6.22
CA SER A 20 4.37 8.01 -6.77
C SER A 20 5.26 6.79 -7.06
N PHE A 21 4.74 5.85 -7.86
CA PHE A 21 5.49 4.69 -8.36
C PHE A 21 4.86 4.24 -9.68
N ASP A 22 5.58 3.39 -10.42
CA ASP A 22 5.04 2.84 -11.66
C ASP A 22 3.86 1.93 -11.34
N LEU A 23 2.70 2.22 -11.94
CA LEU A 23 1.47 1.46 -11.78
C LEU A 23 1.23 0.48 -12.94
N SER A 24 2.12 0.46 -13.93
CA SER A 24 2.08 -0.52 -15.00
C SER A 24 2.68 -1.85 -14.53
N ASP A 25 2.03 -2.95 -14.92
CA ASP A 25 2.51 -4.33 -14.74
C ASP A 25 3.03 -4.67 -13.33
N LEU A 26 2.31 -4.20 -12.31
CA LEU A 26 2.63 -4.46 -10.91
C LEU A 26 2.68 -5.96 -10.62
N SER A 27 3.75 -6.39 -9.95
CA SER A 27 3.95 -7.77 -9.53
C SER A 27 4.69 -7.84 -8.18
N THR A 28 4.50 -8.95 -7.47
CA THR A 28 5.26 -9.24 -6.24
C THR A 28 6.70 -9.66 -6.58
N ASP A 29 7.55 -9.77 -5.56
CA ASP A 29 8.91 -10.32 -5.69
C ASP A 29 8.93 -11.79 -6.18
N LYS A 30 7.78 -12.47 -6.13
CA LYS A 30 7.58 -13.83 -6.65
C LYS A 30 7.02 -13.87 -8.07
N GLY A 31 6.80 -12.70 -8.69
CA GLY A 31 6.21 -12.60 -10.04
C GLY A 31 4.70 -12.76 -10.08
N GLU A 32 4.03 -12.71 -8.93
CA GLU A 32 2.58 -12.80 -8.82
C GLU A 32 1.95 -11.48 -9.28
N THR A 33 0.93 -11.53 -10.12
CA THR A 33 0.26 -10.34 -10.64
C THR A 33 -0.44 -9.59 -9.50
N LEU A 34 -0.19 -8.28 -9.40
CA LEU A 34 -0.83 -7.40 -8.43
C LEU A 34 -1.71 -6.38 -9.17
N VAL A 35 -2.97 -6.27 -8.76
CA VAL A 35 -3.89 -5.25 -9.26
C VAL A 35 -4.38 -4.40 -8.10
N ILE A 36 -4.13 -3.09 -8.17
CA ILE A 36 -4.69 -2.14 -7.21
C ILE A 36 -6.11 -1.77 -7.65
N GLN A 37 -7.11 -2.22 -6.88
CA GLN A 37 -8.52 -1.93 -7.13
C GLN A 37 -8.94 -0.60 -6.50
N ASN A 38 -8.39 -0.28 -5.33
CA ASN A 38 -8.57 0.99 -4.64
C ASN A 38 -7.36 1.29 -3.76
N PHE A 39 -6.86 2.52 -3.79
CA PHE A 39 -5.77 2.96 -2.91
C PHE A 39 -6.24 3.25 -1.48
N GLY A 40 -7.55 3.46 -1.28
CA GLY A 40 -8.10 3.83 0.02
C GLY A 40 -7.70 5.23 0.48
N PHE A 41 -7.88 5.50 1.77
CA PHE A 41 -7.62 6.78 2.41
C PHE A 41 -6.74 6.60 3.64
N HIS A 42 -5.68 7.40 3.75
CA HIS A 42 -4.74 7.33 4.86
C HIS A 42 -5.46 7.44 6.22
N ASN A 43 -5.25 6.47 7.09
CA ASN A 43 -5.85 6.35 8.40
C ASN A 43 -4.88 6.85 9.48
N GLY A 44 -5.24 7.94 10.16
CA GLY A 44 -4.46 8.47 11.28
C GLY A 44 -4.76 7.79 12.63
N ASN A 45 -5.61 6.76 12.64
CA ASN A 45 -6.06 6.05 13.85
C ASN A 45 -5.55 4.60 13.83
N SER A 46 -5.83 3.87 14.91
CA SER A 46 -5.58 2.42 14.95
C SER A 46 -6.33 1.69 13.83
N GLY A 47 -5.73 0.62 13.30
CA GLY A 47 -6.30 -0.19 12.24
C GLY A 47 -5.33 -0.32 11.05
N PRO A 48 -5.84 -0.56 9.84
CA PRO A 48 -5.03 -0.54 8.64
C PRO A 48 -4.56 0.89 8.31
N ASP A 49 -3.43 1.00 7.62
CA ASP A 49 -2.84 2.29 7.21
C ASP A 49 -3.75 3.07 6.24
N PHE A 50 -4.53 2.36 5.41
CA PHE A 50 -5.37 2.97 4.37
C PHE A 50 -6.79 2.38 4.34
N ILE A 51 -7.75 3.05 4.97
CA ILE A 51 -9.15 2.63 4.98
C ILE A 51 -9.67 2.44 3.54
N ASP A 52 -10.35 1.32 3.31
CA ASP A 52 -10.93 0.91 2.02
C ASP A 52 -9.90 0.64 0.91
N ALA A 53 -8.61 0.49 1.24
CA ALA A 53 -7.63 -0.02 0.30
C ALA A 53 -8.01 -1.45 -0.11
N LYS A 54 -7.91 -1.73 -1.41
CA LYS A 54 -8.26 -3.01 -2.01
C LYS A 54 -7.23 -3.36 -3.08
N ILE A 55 -6.61 -4.52 -2.93
CA ILE A 55 -5.71 -5.08 -3.92
C ILE A 55 -6.11 -6.53 -4.24
N GLU A 56 -5.72 -7.00 -5.41
CA GLU A 56 -5.83 -8.40 -5.80
C GLU A 56 -4.42 -8.90 -6.12
N ILE A 57 -4.04 -10.04 -5.53
CA ILE A 57 -2.77 -10.74 -5.80
C ILE A 57 -3.13 -12.16 -6.21
N GLU A 58 -2.81 -12.55 -7.43
CA GLU A 58 -3.13 -13.89 -8.01
C GLU A 58 -4.58 -14.33 -7.74
N GLY A 59 -5.54 -13.42 -8.00
CA GLY A 59 -6.97 -13.68 -7.81
C GLY A 59 -7.46 -13.62 -6.35
N THR A 60 -6.56 -13.48 -5.38
CA THR A 60 -6.92 -13.30 -3.96
C THR A 60 -7.10 -11.82 -3.66
N ARG A 61 -8.28 -11.46 -3.15
CA ARG A 61 -8.62 -10.08 -2.78
C ARG A 61 -8.28 -9.79 -1.34
N TRP A 62 -7.59 -8.68 -1.13
CA TRP A 62 -7.23 -8.13 0.17
C TRP A 62 -7.93 -6.80 0.36
N ALA A 63 -8.41 -6.55 1.58
CA ALA A 63 -9.04 -5.29 1.97
C ALA A 63 -8.58 -4.89 3.36
N GLY A 64 -8.29 -3.60 3.54
CA GLY A 64 -7.77 -3.09 4.80
C GLY A 64 -7.16 -1.73 4.60
#